data_AF-A0A645CLC5-F1
#
_entry.id   AF-A0A645CLC5-F1
#
_cell.length_a   1.000
_cell.length_b   1.000
_cell.length_c   1.000
_cell.angle_alpha   90.00
_cell.angle_beta   90.00
_cell.angle_gamma   90.00
#
_symmetry.space_group_name_H-M   'P 1'
#
loop_
_entity.id
_entity.type
_entity.pdbx_description
1 polymer ?
#
loop_
_entity_poly.entity_id
_entity_poly.type
_entity_poly.pdbx_seq_one_letter_code
_entity_poly.pdbx_strand_id
1 'polypeptide(L)' 'MIDKEGYTKLILDFTGVNFMDSSGIGAVIGRYKKVAMRNGKVCITNPRASVKRVFELSGMFKIISVFDDVEQAISNI' A
#
# COMPACT_ATOMS: atom_id res chain seq x y z
N MET A 1 -15.34 -2.44 7.42
CA MET A 1 -14.68 -1.12 7.39
C MET A 1 -13.40 -1.21 8.21
N ILE A 2 -12.22 -1.06 7.59
CA ILE A 2 -10.89 -1.06 8.28
C ILE A 2 -10.80 0.04 9.35
N ASP A 3 -11.65 1.06 9.27
CA ASP A 3 -11.61 2.26 10.10
C ASP A 3 -11.95 2.03 11.59
N LYS A 4 -12.62 0.92 11.95
CA LYS A 4 -13.17 0.70 13.31
C LYS A 4 -12.18 0.13 14.34
N GLU A 5 -11.07 -0.47 13.93
CA GLU A 5 -10.40 -1.48 14.78
C GLU A 5 -8.95 -1.16 15.18
N GLY A 6 -8.50 0.10 15.07
CA GLY A 6 -7.21 0.49 15.64
C GLY A 6 -5.96 -0.11 14.96
N TYR A 7 -6.10 -0.85 13.86
CA TYR A 7 -4.98 -1.51 13.17
C TYR A 7 -3.83 -0.54 12.84
N THR A 8 -2.60 -0.95 13.18
CA THR A 8 -1.35 -0.20 12.95
C THR A 8 -0.48 -0.81 11.85
N LYS A 9 -0.84 -1.98 11.33
CA LYS A 9 -0.15 -2.63 10.22
C LYS A 9 -1.17 -2.92 9.12
N LEU A 10 -0.89 -2.49 7.90
CA LEU A 10 -1.75 -2.71 6.73
C LEU A 10 -0.92 -3.20 5.55
N ILE A 11 -1.21 -4.41 5.11
CA ILE A 11 -0.66 -5.00 3.89
C ILE A 11 -1.73 -4.90 2.80
N LEU A 12 -1.39 -4.29 1.67
CA LEU A 12 -2.24 -4.25 0.50
C LEU A 12 -1.69 -5.22 -0.55
N ASP A 13 -2.43 -6.29 -0.84
CA ASP A 13 -2.05 -7.26 -1.87
C ASP A 13 -2.61 -6.85 -3.25
N PHE A 14 -1.70 -6.63 -4.20
CA PHE A 14 -1.99 -6.19 -5.55
C PHE A 14 -2.05 -7.33 -6.57
N THR A 15 -1.98 -8.60 -6.15
CA THR A 15 -2.06 -9.76 -7.06
C THR A 15 -3.27 -9.70 -8.01
N GLY A 16 -4.43 -9.27 -7.50
CA GLY A 16 -5.66 -9.10 -8.27
C GLY A 16 -5.79 -7.79 -9.05
N VAL A 17 -4.82 -6.88 -8.95
CA VAL A 17 -4.88 -5.55 -9.56
C VAL A 17 -4.14 -5.56 -10.90
N ASN A 18 -4.90 -5.43 -11.99
CA ASN A 18 -4.35 -5.42 -13.35
C ASN A 18 -3.99 -4.01 -13.84
N PHE A 19 -4.73 -3.01 -13.35
CA PHE A 19 -4.61 -1.61 -13.77
C PHE A 19 -4.84 -0.69 -12.58
N MET A 20 -4.17 0.47 -12.60
CA MET A 20 -4.32 1.54 -11.62
C MET A 20 -4.15 2.89 -12.31
N ASP A 21 -4.87 3.90 -11.84
CA ASP A 21 -4.78 5.29 -12.24
C ASP A 21 -4.66 6.23 -11.02
N SER A 22 -4.93 7.51 -11.20
CA SER A 22 -4.91 8.51 -10.12
C SER A 22 -5.93 8.21 -9.01
N SER A 23 -7.07 7.62 -9.33
CA SER A 23 -8.10 7.28 -8.35
C SER A 23 -7.64 6.16 -7.41
N GLY A 24 -6.96 5.16 -7.96
CA GLY A 24 -6.35 4.07 -7.20
C GLY A 24 -5.25 4.57 -6.24
N ILE A 25 -4.41 5.49 -6.71
CA ILE A 25 -3.41 6.15 -5.85
C ILE A 25 -4.09 6.94 -4.72
N GLY A 26 -5.14 7.70 -5.02
CA GLY A 26 -5.91 8.44 -4.02
C GLY A 26 -6.48 7.54 -2.93
N ALA A 27 -6.99 6.35 -3.30
CA ALA A 27 -7.49 5.37 -2.35
C ALA A 27 -6.38 4.86 -1.41
N VAL A 28 -5.19 4.54 -1.95
CA VAL A 28 -4.04 4.08 -1.15
C VAL A 28 -3.54 5.18 -0.22
N ILE A 29 -3.42 6.43 -0.70
CA ILE A 29 -3.04 7.59 0.13
C ILE A 29 -4.03 7.78 1.29
N GLY A 30 -5.33 7.65 1.03
CA GLY A 30 -6.36 7.76 2.06
C GLY A 30 -6.18 6.74 3.19
N ARG A 31 -5.75 5.51 2.85
CA ARG A 31 -5.46 4.47 3.85
C ARG A 31 -4.13 4.71 4.56
N TYR A 32 -3.09 5.10 3.81
CA TYR A 32 -1.81 5.50 4.38
C TYR A 32 -1.96 6.57 5.46
N LYS A 33 -2.65 7.68 5.15
CA LYS A 33 -2.84 8.79 6.11
C LYS A 33 -3.49 8.32 7.41
N LYS A 34 -4.53 7.50 7.31
CA LYS A 34 -5.27 7.00 8.49
C LYS A 34 -4.42 6.09 9.38
N VAL A 35 -3.61 5.22 8.79
CA VAL A 35 -2.71 4.33 9.53
C VAL A 35 -1.53 5.11 10.09
N ALA A 36 -0.96 6.05 9.32
CA ALA A 36 0.14 6.91 9.74
C ALA A 36 -0.23 7.82 10.92
N MET A 37 -1.48 8.31 11.00
CA MET A 37 -1.98 9.07 12.17
C MET A 37 -1.89 8.28 13.49
N ARG A 38 -1.71 6.96 13.44
CA ARG A 38 -1.55 6.07 14.59
C ARG A 38 -0.13 5.52 14.71
N ASN A 39 0.85 6.16 14.07
CA ASN A 39 2.23 5.67 13.91
C ASN A 39 2.29 4.25 13.32
N GLY A 40 1.30 3.87 12.51
CA GLY A 40 1.27 2.59 11.84
C GLY A 40 2.07 2.56 10.54
N LYS A 41 2.24 1.36 9.99
CA LYS A 41 2.92 1.08 8.73
C LYS A 41 1.95 0.57 7.67
N VAL A 42 2.17 0.99 6.44
CA VAL A 42 1.48 0.48 5.25
C VAL A 42 2.51 0.00 4.25
N CYS A 43 2.29 -1.18 3.69
CA CYS A 43 3.06 -1.69 2.58
C CYS A 43 2.16 -2.27 1.48
N ILE A 44 2.74 -2.43 0.30
CA ILE A 44 2.10 -3.10 -0.84
C ILE A 44 2.89 -4.35 -1.21
N THR A 45 2.19 -5.35 -1.73
CA THR A 45 2.77 -6.63 -2.18
C THR A 45 2.26 -6.97 -3.57
N ASN A 46 3.04 -7.71 -4.35
CA ASN A 46 2.66 -8.16 -5.70
C ASN A 46 2.19 -7.08 -6.70
N PRO A 47 2.70 -5.82 -6.73
CA PRO A 47 2.27 -4.88 -7.76
C PRO A 47 2.83 -5.27 -9.13
N ARG A 48 1.96 -5.37 -10.14
CA ARG A 48 2.36 -5.53 -11.55
C ARG A 48 3.18 -4.34 -12.03
N ALA A 49 3.94 -4.52 -13.11
CA ALA A 49 4.79 -3.46 -13.69
C ALA A 49 4.03 -2.16 -14.00
N SER A 50 2.82 -2.25 -14.56
CA SER A 50 1.94 -1.10 -14.82
C SER A 50 1.61 -0.34 -13.53
N VAL A 51 1.22 -1.05 -12.48
CA VAL A 51 0.89 -0.49 -11.18
C VAL A 51 2.13 0.09 -10.49
N LYS A 52 3.27 -0.64 -10.53
CA LYS A 52 4.56 -0.15 -10.01
C LYS A 52 4.92 1.20 -10.64
N ARG A 53 4.73 1.32 -11.96
CA ARG A 53 5.02 2.57 -12.68
C ARG A 53 4.16 3.74 -12.21
N VAL A 54 2.88 3.50 -11.92
CA VAL A 54 1.97 4.55 -11.40
C VAL A 54 2.38 5.01 -10.00
N PHE A 55 2.79 4.08 -9.12
CA PHE A 55 3.34 4.42 -7.81
C PHE A 55 4.67 5.18 -7.90
N GLU A 56 5.55 4.80 -8.83
CA GLU A 56 6.82 5.47 -9.06
C GLU A 56 6.61 6.91 -9.55
N LEU A 57 5.75 7.10 -10.56
CA LEU A 57 5.42 8.41 -11.11
C LEU A 57 4.76 9.34 -10.09
N SER A 58 3.97 8.79 -9.16
CA SER A 58 3.36 9.54 -8.07
C SER A 58 4.29 9.78 -6.87
N GLY A 59 5.51 9.23 -6.89
CA GLY A 59 6.49 9.36 -5.80
C GLY A 59 6.13 8.58 -4.53
N MET A 60 5.13 7.70 -4.60
CA MET A 60 4.58 6.98 -3.45
C MET A 60 5.55 5.99 -2.82
N PHE A 61 6.50 5.46 -3.59
CA PHE A 61 7.55 4.58 -3.07
C PHE A 61 8.49 5.24 -2.06
N LYS A 62 8.44 6.58 -1.92
CA LYS A 62 9.16 7.29 -0.85
C LYS A 62 8.53 7.11 0.54
N ILE A 63 7.25 6.73 0.60
CA ILE A 63 6.48 6.69 1.84
C ILE A 63 5.84 5.32 2.12
N ILE A 64 5.72 4.46 1.11
CA ILE A 64 5.15 3.11 1.24
C ILE A 64 6.21 2.09 0.83
N SER A 65 6.43 1.10 1.71
CA SER A 65 7.29 -0.04 1.43
C SER A 65 6.64 -1.00 0.44
N VAL A 66 7.45 -1.60 -0.42
CA VAL A 66 7.02 -2.60 -1.40
C VAL A 66 7.74 -3.90 -1.08
N PHE A 67 7.00 -5.00 -1.02
CA PHE A 67 7.55 -6.34 -0.92
C PHE A 67 7.08 -7.17 -2.11
N ASP A 68 7.80 -8.25 -2.42
CA ASP A 68 7.42 -9.11 -3.53
C ASP A 68 6.14 -9.89 -3.19
N ASP A 69 6.01 -10.37 -1.96
CA ASP A 69 4.88 -11.18 -1.48
C ASP A 69 4.43 -10.78 -0.05
N VAL A 70 3.32 -11.38 0.40
CA VAL A 70 2.70 -11.11 1.71
C VAL A 70 3.54 -11.65 2.86
N GLU A 71 4.24 -12.77 2.69
CA GLU A 71 5.06 -13.37 3.76
C GLU A 71 6.24 -12.46 4.09
N GLN A 72 6.95 -11.97 3.06
CA GLN A 72 8.00 -10.96 3.21
C GLN A 72 7.48 -9.71 3.91
N ALA A 73 6.29 -9.23 3.54
CA ALA A 73 5.70 -8.08 4.21
C ALA A 73 5.46 -8.34 5.70
N ILE A 74 4.89 -9.49 6.07
CA ILE A 74 4.61 -9.86 7.47
C ILE A 74 5.90 -9.88 8.30
N SER A 75 7.01 -10.40 7.75
CA SER A 75 8.29 -10.45 8.47
C SER A 75 8.96 -9.09 8.66
N ASN A 76 8.59 -8.07 7.89
CA ASN A 76 9.33 -6.79 7.85
C ASN A 76 8.55 -5.57 8.36
N ILE A 77 7.26 -5.67 8.67
CA ILE A 77 6.45 -4.52 9.14
C ILE A 77 6.04 -4.61 10.60
#